data_AF-A0A3B8L164-F1
#
_entry.id   AF-A0A3B8L164-F1
#
_cell.length_a   1.000
_cell.length_b   1.000
_cell.length_c   1.000
_cell.angle_alpha   90.00
_cell.angle_beta   90.00
_cell.angle_gamma   90.00
#
_symmetry.space_group_name_H-M   'P 1'
#
loop_
_entity.id
_entity.type
_entity.pdbx_description
1 polymer ?
#
loop_
_entity_poly.entity_id
_entity_poly.type
_entity_poly.pdbx_seq_one_letter_code
_entity_poly.pdbx_strand_id
1 'polypeptide(L)'
;MTIDPFGSLAASHPRARFDKMTRRNNHPGSRFSMKLVIHPPVDDVRLERICEAAGEMAVVNAVNPEEAAAEIIDATAFFGKITPELLSVAGQLEWVQAPTASLEHYVFDELVAHPCTLTNMRGLYYDVIADHV
;
A
#
# COMPACT_ATOMS: atom_id res chain seq x y z
N MET A 1 34.87 -41.69 -24.76
CA MET A 1 34.75 -40.46 -25.56
C MET A 1 33.35 -40.42 -26.14
N THR A 2 32.40 -39.84 -25.42
CA THR A 2 31.17 -39.21 -25.96
C THR A 2 30.78 -38.14 -24.95
N ILE A 3 30.55 -36.94 -25.48
CA ILE A 3 30.21 -35.69 -24.79
C ILE A 3 28.73 -35.46 -25.04
N ASP A 4 27.92 -35.41 -23.99
CA ASP A 4 26.52 -34.98 -24.08
C ASP A 4 26.45 -33.47 -23.78
N PRO A 5 26.04 -32.62 -24.74
CA PRO A 5 25.78 -31.20 -24.52
C PRO A 5 24.33 -31.01 -24.06
N PHE A 6 24.06 -29.95 -23.31
CA PHE A 6 22.75 -29.56 -22.75
C PHE A 6 22.36 -30.23 -21.43
N GLY A 7 23.02 -29.77 -20.36
CA GLY A 7 22.41 -29.75 -19.04
C GLY A 7 21.20 -28.82 -19.03
N SER A 8 20.00 -29.40 -18.94
CA SER A 8 18.78 -28.67 -18.60
C SER A 8 18.19 -29.31 -17.35
N LEU A 9 18.45 -28.66 -16.22
CA LEU A 9 17.91 -28.99 -14.91
C LEU A 9 16.49 -28.43 -14.85
N ALA A 10 15.48 -29.25 -15.15
CA ALA A 10 14.09 -28.89 -14.92
C ALA A 10 13.80 -28.94 -13.41
N ALA A 11 14.02 -27.81 -12.73
CA ALA A 11 13.65 -27.62 -11.34
C ALA A 11 12.13 -27.60 -11.20
N SER A 12 11.59 -28.68 -10.62
CA SER A 12 10.23 -28.76 -10.10
C SER A 12 10.00 -27.69 -9.03
N HIS A 13 9.28 -26.62 -9.38
CA HIS A 13 8.75 -25.68 -8.39
C HIS A 13 7.32 -26.10 -8.00
N PRO A 14 7.06 -26.51 -6.75
CA PRO A 14 5.70 -26.62 -6.27
C PRO A 14 5.10 -25.21 -6.15
N ARG A 15 3.99 -24.95 -6.85
CA ARG A 15 3.15 -23.76 -6.65
C ARG A 15 2.60 -23.79 -5.23
N ALA A 16 3.23 -23.04 -4.33
CA ALA A 16 2.66 -22.72 -3.04
C ALA A 16 1.33 -21.99 -3.29
N ARG A 17 0.24 -22.62 -2.85
CA ARG A 17 -1.03 -21.92 -2.67
C ARG A 17 -0.78 -20.89 -1.58
N PHE A 18 -0.63 -19.62 -1.96
CA PHE A 18 -0.63 -18.51 -1.03
C PHE A 18 -2.03 -18.40 -0.44
N ASP A 19 -2.15 -18.94 0.77
CA ASP A 19 -3.31 -18.74 1.63
C ASP A 19 -3.39 -17.26 1.99
N LYS A 20 -4.62 -16.72 1.99
CA LYS A 20 -4.89 -15.29 2.25
C LYS A 20 -4.50 -14.95 3.69
N MET A 21 -3.25 -14.57 3.91
CA MET A 21 -2.75 -14.14 5.22
C MET A 21 -3.09 -12.65 5.42
N THR A 22 -4.37 -12.32 5.50
CA THR A 22 -4.80 -11.09 6.17
C THR A 22 -4.44 -11.29 7.64
N ARG A 23 -3.37 -10.67 8.13
CA ARG A 23 -3.02 -10.63 9.57
C ARG A 23 -4.09 -9.82 10.30
N ARG A 24 -5.27 -10.42 10.53
CA ARG A 24 -6.28 -9.90 11.46
C ARG A 24 -5.80 -10.20 12.87
N ASN A 25 -5.01 -9.27 13.44
CA ASN A 25 -4.64 -9.30 14.85
C ASN A 25 -5.87 -8.95 15.70
N ASN A 26 -6.73 -9.95 15.98
CA ASN A 26 -7.82 -9.80 16.95
C ASN A 26 -7.27 -9.87 18.38
N HIS A 27 -6.79 -8.74 18.91
CA HIS A 27 -6.56 -8.57 20.34
C HIS A 27 -7.78 -7.90 20.99
N PRO A 28 -8.55 -8.62 21.84
CA PRO A 28 -9.68 -8.05 22.56
C PRO A 28 -9.14 -7.17 23.71
N GLY A 29 -8.70 -5.95 23.40
CA GLY A 29 -8.21 -5.01 24.40
C GLY A 29 -7.44 -3.78 23.91
N SER A 30 -7.07 -3.66 22.63
CA SER A 30 -6.39 -2.44 22.15
C SER A 30 -7.39 -1.33 21.89
N ARG A 31 -7.23 -0.21 22.59
CA ARG A 31 -8.07 0.99 22.48
C ARG A 31 -7.64 1.92 21.34
N PHE A 32 -6.69 1.51 20.50
CA PHE A 32 -6.32 2.20 19.26
C PHE A 32 -5.92 1.16 18.20
N SER A 33 -6.88 0.74 17.38
CA SER A 33 -6.58 -0.07 16.20
C SER A 33 -6.32 0.86 15.02
N MET A 34 -5.13 1.48 14.98
CA MET A 34 -4.73 2.28 13.82
C MET A 34 -4.67 1.37 12.59
N LYS A 35 -5.48 1.66 11.57
CA LYS A 35 -5.60 0.84 10.35
C LYS A 35 -5.11 1.63 9.14
N LEU A 36 -4.22 1.01 8.36
CA LEU A 36 -3.73 1.51 7.08
C LEU A 36 -4.32 0.70 5.94
N VAL A 37 -5.06 1.37 5.05
CA VAL A 37 -5.56 0.79 3.80
C VAL A 37 -4.67 1.21 2.64
N ILE A 38 -4.29 0.26 1.79
CA ILE A 38 -3.46 0.46 0.60
C ILE A 38 -4.31 0.13 -0.62
N HIS A 39 -4.45 1.07 -1.55
CA HIS A 39 -5.11 0.82 -2.83
C HIS A 39 -4.59 1.77 -3.93
N PRO A 40 -4.21 1.28 -5.13
CA PRO A 40 -4.17 -0.12 -5.59
C PRO A 40 -3.23 -1.02 -4.78
N PRO A 41 -3.35 -2.36 -4.87
CA PRO A 41 -2.52 -3.25 -4.08
C PRO A 41 -1.05 -3.16 -4.51
N VAL A 42 -0.14 -3.34 -3.55
CA VAL A 42 1.30 -3.48 -3.79
C VAL A 42 1.70 -4.96 -3.85
N ASP A 43 2.86 -5.26 -4.44
CA ASP A 43 3.45 -6.61 -4.42
C ASP A 43 3.88 -7.04 -3.01
N ASP A 44 4.07 -8.35 -2.82
CA ASP A 44 4.36 -8.96 -1.52
C ASP A 44 5.63 -8.40 -0.86
N VAL A 45 6.69 -8.13 -1.64
CA VAL A 45 7.96 -7.59 -1.11
C VAL A 45 7.77 -6.18 -0.57
N ARG A 46 7.00 -5.35 -1.29
CA ARG A 46 6.64 -4.01 -0.80
C ARG A 46 5.70 -4.07 0.39
N LEU A 47 4.74 -4.99 0.37
CA LEU A 47 3.79 -5.18 1.46
C LEU A 47 4.51 -5.55 2.76
N GLU A 48 5.46 -6.49 2.70
CA GLU A 48 6.27 -6.88 3.86
C GLU A 48 6.98 -5.68 4.48
N ARG A 49 7.67 -4.86 3.65
CA ARG A 49 8.35 -3.65 4.11
C ARG A 49 7.40 -2.62 4.71
N ILE A 50 6.20 -2.47 4.14
CA ILE A 50 5.19 -1.55 4.67
C ILE A 50 4.67 -2.07 6.01
N CYS A 51 4.39 -3.36 6.14
CA CYS A 51 3.99 -3.97 7.41
C CYS A 51 5.06 -3.81 8.48
N GLU A 52 6.34 -3.99 8.16
CA GLU A 52 7.44 -3.74 9.08
C GLU A 52 7.49 -2.28 9.53
N ALA A 53 7.34 -1.33 8.60
CA ALA A 53 7.35 0.10 8.90
C ALA A 53 6.10 0.58 9.67
N ALA A 54 4.95 -0.05 9.42
CA ALA A 54 3.67 0.29 10.03
C ALA A 54 3.56 -0.18 11.49
N GLY A 55 4.48 -1.04 11.95
CA GLY A 55 4.56 -1.47 13.34
C GLY A 55 3.29 -2.17 13.82
N GLU A 56 2.58 -1.58 14.79
CA GLU A 56 1.37 -2.15 15.37
C GLU A 56 0.09 -1.90 14.54
N MET A 57 0.18 -1.12 13.47
CA MET A 57 -0.98 -0.83 12.62
C MET A 57 -1.48 -2.08 11.91
N ALA A 58 -2.81 -2.17 11.77
CA ALA A 58 -3.42 -3.16 10.90
C ALA A 58 -3.29 -2.70 9.43
N VAL A 59 -2.49 -3.41 8.63
CA VAL A 59 -2.29 -3.10 7.20
C VAL A 59 -3.20 -3.96 6.34
N VAL A 60 -3.96 -3.30 5.45
CA VAL A 60 -4.84 -3.94 4.47
C VAL A 60 -4.40 -3.58 3.05
N ASN A 61 -4.04 -4.59 2.26
CA ASN A 61 -3.65 -4.44 0.86
C ASN A 61 -4.85 -4.73 -0.05
N ALA A 62 -5.73 -3.74 -0.23
CA ALA A 62 -7.02 -3.93 -0.89
C ALA A 62 -6.87 -4.16 -2.40
N VAL A 63 -7.33 -5.32 -2.88
CA VAL A 63 -7.10 -5.74 -4.26
C VAL A 63 -8.04 -5.08 -5.26
N ASN A 64 -9.16 -4.56 -4.80
CA ASN A 64 -10.16 -3.91 -5.62
C ASN A 64 -10.81 -2.71 -4.90
N PRO A 65 -11.50 -1.83 -5.63
CA PRO A 65 -12.12 -0.64 -5.04
C PRO A 65 -13.21 -0.94 -4.00
N GLU A 66 -13.95 -2.05 -4.14
CA GLU A 66 -15.02 -2.43 -3.19
C GLU A 66 -14.44 -2.79 -1.82
N GLU A 67 -13.35 -3.56 -1.79
CA GLU A 67 -12.61 -3.89 -0.59
C GLU A 67 -12.00 -2.63 0.04
N ALA A 68 -11.42 -1.74 -0.77
CA ALA A 68 -10.90 -0.46 -0.28
C ALA A 68 -12.00 0.39 0.36
N ALA A 69 -13.19 0.46 -0.25
CA ALA A 69 -14.33 1.21 0.28
C ALA A 69 -14.88 0.59 1.58
N ALA A 70 -14.85 -0.73 1.72
CA ALA A 70 -15.28 -1.40 2.95
C ALA A 70 -14.29 -1.17 4.10
N GLU A 71 -12.99 -1.23 3.81
CA GLU A 71 -11.94 -1.17 4.82
C GLU A 71 -11.56 0.26 5.22
N ILE A 72 -11.83 1.26 4.37
CA ILE A 72 -11.54 2.67 4.67
C ILE A 72 -12.52 3.27 5.71
N ILE A 73 -13.67 2.63 5.96
CA ILE A 73 -14.71 3.12 6.88
C ILE A 73 -14.15 3.38 8.28
N ASP A 74 -13.33 2.47 8.79
CA ASP A 74 -12.66 2.52 10.09
C ASP A 74 -11.13 2.68 9.96
N ALA A 75 -10.64 3.04 8.77
CA ALA A 75 -9.22 3.30 8.56
C ALA A 75 -8.82 4.69 9.06
N THR A 76 -7.67 4.74 9.73
CA THR A 76 -7.05 5.99 10.17
C THR A 76 -6.09 6.53 9.12
N ALA A 77 -5.59 5.66 8.24
CA ALA A 77 -4.64 6.02 7.19
C ALA A 77 -4.97 5.35 5.85
N PHE A 78 -4.70 6.07 4.76
CA PHE A 78 -4.83 5.57 3.39
C PHE A 78 -3.57 5.84 2.56
N PHE A 79 -3.07 4.82 1.86
CA PHE A 79 -1.99 4.94 0.88
C PHE A 79 -2.53 4.67 -0.52
N GLY A 80 -2.47 5.67 -1.40
CA GLY A 80 -3.03 5.52 -2.74
C GLY A 80 -3.50 6.82 -3.37
N LYS A 81 -4.36 6.71 -4.40
CA LYS A 81 -5.13 7.85 -4.91
C LYS A 81 -6.48 7.87 -4.21
N ILE A 82 -6.66 8.77 -3.25
CA ILE A 82 -7.96 8.98 -2.63
C ILE A 82 -8.92 9.57 -3.66
N THR A 83 -10.15 9.05 -3.71
CA THR A 83 -11.20 9.55 -4.59
C THR A 83 -12.36 10.10 -3.75
N PRO A 84 -13.24 10.94 -4.31
CA PRO A 84 -14.42 11.43 -3.59
C PRO A 84 -15.27 10.30 -3.01
N GLU A 85 -15.42 9.19 -3.74
CA GLU A 85 -16.20 8.03 -3.31
C GLU A 85 -15.58 7.38 -2.07
N LEU A 86 -14.26 7.15 -2.07
CA LEU A 86 -13.54 6.60 -0.91
C LEU A 86 -13.54 7.57 0.28
N LEU A 87 -13.34 8.86 0.04
CA LEU A 87 -13.35 9.88 1.09
C LEU A 87 -14.74 9.97 1.75
N SER A 88 -15.81 9.84 0.98
CA SER A 88 -17.19 9.99 1.47
C SER A 88 -17.61 8.93 2.51
N VAL A 89 -16.98 7.75 2.48
CA VAL A 89 -17.27 6.65 3.40
C VAL A 89 -16.25 6.53 4.53
N ALA A 90 -15.17 7.31 4.48
CA ALA A 90 -14.08 7.24 5.44
C ALA A 90 -14.49 7.94 6.76
N GLY A 91 -14.71 7.17 7.82
CA GLY A 91 -15.23 7.69 9.08
C GLY A 91 -14.15 8.16 10.07
N GLN A 92 -12.92 7.70 9.91
CA GLN A 92 -11.82 7.94 10.86
C GLN A 92 -10.51 8.38 10.19
N LEU A 93 -10.58 8.82 8.93
CA LEU A 93 -9.38 9.08 8.13
C LEU A 93 -8.64 10.32 8.65
N GLU A 94 -7.41 10.11 9.12
CA GLU A 94 -6.55 11.17 9.64
C GLU A 94 -5.40 11.47 8.68
N TRP A 95 -5.01 10.49 7.85
CA TRP A 95 -3.83 10.61 7.00
C TRP A 95 -4.03 9.97 5.61
N VAL A 96 -3.65 10.70 4.56
CA VAL A 96 -3.56 10.22 3.18
C VAL A 96 -2.14 10.39 2.66
N GLN A 97 -1.53 9.30 2.20
CA GLN A 97 -0.25 9.33 1.48
C GLN A 97 -0.48 9.13 -0.02
N ALA A 98 -0.27 10.19 -0.78
CA ALA A 98 -0.28 10.16 -2.25
C ALA A 98 1.00 9.51 -2.80
N PRO A 99 0.91 8.61 -3.79
CA PRO A 99 2.07 8.00 -4.45
C PRO A 99 2.66 8.87 -5.58
N THR A 100 2.32 10.16 -5.62
CA THR A 100 2.72 11.11 -6.69
C THR A 100 3.55 12.25 -6.11
N ALA A 101 4.35 12.90 -6.96
CA ALA A 101 5.05 14.15 -6.59
C ALA A 101 4.20 15.41 -6.84
N SER A 102 3.30 15.37 -7.84
CA SER A 102 2.37 16.47 -8.15
C SER A 102 0.98 16.18 -7.60
N LEU A 103 0.36 17.21 -7.01
CA LEU A 103 -0.98 17.17 -6.43
C LEU A 103 -2.04 17.92 -7.27
N GLU A 104 -1.66 18.52 -8.41
CA GLU A 104 -2.53 19.40 -9.20
C GLU A 104 -3.83 18.73 -9.69
N HIS A 105 -3.80 17.42 -9.94
CA HIS A 105 -4.96 16.61 -10.32
C HIS A 105 -5.36 15.59 -9.24
N TYR A 106 -4.81 15.76 -8.04
CA TYR A 106 -5.03 14.87 -6.90
C TYR A 106 -6.04 15.47 -5.91
N VAL A 107 -6.03 16.79 -5.76
CA VAL A 107 -6.84 17.51 -4.79
C VAL A 107 -8.19 17.90 -5.41
N PHE A 108 -9.24 17.76 -4.62
CA PHE A 108 -10.62 18.14 -4.94
C PHE A 108 -11.25 18.83 -3.72
N ASP A 109 -12.33 19.58 -3.90
CA ASP A 109 -12.87 20.50 -2.88
C ASP A 109 -13.19 19.79 -1.55
N GLU A 110 -13.76 18.59 -1.60
CA GLU A 110 -14.07 17.79 -0.41
C GLU A 110 -12.80 17.36 0.34
N LEU A 111 -11.72 17.04 -0.38
CA LEU A 111 -10.44 16.68 0.24
C LEU A 111 -9.78 17.89 0.90
N VAL A 112 -9.92 19.09 0.32
CA VAL A 112 -9.42 20.34 0.92
C VAL A 112 -10.17 20.66 2.21
N ALA A 113 -11.47 20.41 2.24
CA ALA A 113 -12.31 20.63 3.42
C ALA A 113 -12.14 19.56 4.50
N HIS A 114 -11.60 18.38 4.14
CA HIS A 114 -11.42 17.27 5.07
C HIS A 114 -10.28 17.54 6.06
N PRO A 115 -10.42 17.19 7.36
CA PRO A 115 -9.38 17.44 8.37
C PRO A 115 -8.14 16.53 8.25
N CYS A 116 -8.13 15.58 7.30
CA CYS A 116 -7.02 14.65 7.17
C CYS A 116 -5.76 15.35 6.65
N THR A 117 -4.60 14.90 7.12
CA THR A 117 -3.31 15.32 6.59
C THR A 117 -3.05 14.63 5.25
N LEU A 118 -2.85 15.39 4.19
CA LEU A 118 -2.41 14.87 2.88
C LEU A 118 -0.90 15.06 2.72
N THR A 119 -0.17 13.95 2.57
CA THR A 119 1.26 13.94 2.24
C THR A 119 1.48 13.37 0.84
N ASN A 120 2.61 13.73 0.21
CA ASN A 120 2.98 13.23 -1.10
C ASN A 120 4.41 12.66 -1.08
N MET A 121 4.86 12.08 -2.20
CA MET A 121 6.25 11.64 -2.32
C MET A 121 7.10 12.78 -2.92
N ARG A 122 7.76 13.55 -2.07
CA ARG A 122 8.82 14.48 -2.46
C ARG A 122 10.18 13.89 -2.10
N GLY A 123 11.12 13.85 -3.06
CA GLY A 123 12.51 13.44 -2.81
C GLY A 123 13.01 12.17 -3.51
N LEU A 124 12.20 11.46 -4.29
CA LEU A 124 12.63 10.27 -5.05
C LEU A 124 13.37 10.58 -6.38
N TYR A 125 13.67 11.84 -6.67
CA TYR A 125 14.41 12.29 -7.87
C TYR A 125 15.57 13.23 -7.53
N TYR A 126 16.51 12.78 -6.70
CA TYR A 126 17.80 13.45 -6.56
C TYR A 126 18.92 12.43 -6.38
N ASP A 127 19.15 11.58 -7.40
CA ASP A 127 20.42 10.84 -7.54
C ASP A 127 20.75 10.42 -8.99
N VAL A 128 20.51 11.32 -9.96
CA VAL A 128 21.27 11.32 -11.24
C VAL A 128 21.41 12.76 -11.79
N ILE A 129 22.11 13.64 -11.09
CA ILE A 129 22.82 14.78 -11.72
C ILE A 129 24.22 14.86 -11.08
N ALA A 130 25.08 13.92 -11.45
CA ALA A 130 26.54 14.00 -11.41
C ALA A 130 26.98 13.05 -12.53
N ASP A 131 27.61 13.41 -13.63
CA ASP A 131 28.38 14.58 -14.03
C ASP A 131 27.94 15.04 -15.43
N HIS A 132 28.19 16.31 -15.76
CA HIS A 132 29.00 16.76 -16.90
C HIS A 132 28.99 18.30 -16.88
N VAL A 133 30.04 18.88 -16.29
CA VAL A 133 30.52 20.23 -16.64
C VAL A 133 31.74 20.05 -17.52
#